data_AF-A0A2G6NHH8-F1
#
_entry.id   AF-A0A2G6NHH8-F1
#
_cell.length_a   1.000
_cell.length_b   1.000
_cell.length_c   1.000
_cell.angle_alpha   90.00
_cell.angle_beta   90.00
_cell.angle_gamma   90.00
#
_symmetry.space_group_name_H-M   'P 1'
#
loop_
_entity.id
_entity.type
_entity.pdbx_description
1 polymer ?
#
loop_
_entity_poly.entity_id
_entity_poly.type
_entity_poly.pdbx_seq_one_letter_code
_entity_poly.pdbx_strand_id
1 'polypeptide(L)'
;MTTDMTTRPPDNALEAAITASTDPEAIYRWGRTAQSFPWDLGLKRLYALGGAQYLCWAGRGWAGADLDTCLTYLLSLRVPSHIYHAGINWKRFDFRRAQPVLMQLADPAFIFYAGAYWQVFDYAAGMNALIRTKSAEYLYRAGTLWHTFDYDAAWRIIEADPAAEDWRAKALTHPKWRAALKQIWQDAWKRSNG
;
A
#
# COMPACT_ATOMS: atom_id res chain seq x y z
N MET A 1 39.45 -48.66 -5.49
CA MET A 1 39.11 -47.32 -5.99
C MET A 1 37.66 -47.05 -5.60
N THR A 2 37.47 -46.38 -4.47
CA THR A 2 36.18 -45.93 -3.95
C THR A 2 35.80 -44.64 -4.67
N THR A 3 34.87 -44.72 -5.61
CA THR A 3 34.29 -43.53 -6.26
C THR A 3 33.29 -42.92 -5.31
N ASP A 4 33.70 -41.83 -4.69
CA ASP A 4 32.86 -40.92 -3.92
C ASP A 4 31.76 -40.34 -4.84
N MET A 5 30.50 -40.62 -4.52
CA MET A 5 29.32 -40.11 -5.23
C MET A 5 28.52 -39.18 -4.30
N THR A 6 29.16 -38.09 -3.86
CA THR A 6 28.46 -36.96 -3.23
C THR A 6 28.75 -35.63 -3.91
N THR A 7 28.64 -35.58 -5.24
CA THR A 7 28.61 -34.29 -5.96
C THR A 7 27.20 -33.70 -5.90
N ARG A 8 27.04 -32.67 -5.06
CA ARG A 8 25.90 -31.74 -5.07
C ARG A 8 25.65 -31.28 -6.53
N PRO A 9 24.42 -31.35 -7.08
CA PRO A 9 24.14 -30.77 -8.39
C PRO A 9 24.40 -29.26 -8.33
N PRO A 10 25.06 -28.66 -9.34
CA PRO A 10 25.54 -27.29 -9.23
C PRO A 10 24.38 -26.31 -9.15
N ASP A 11 24.50 -25.31 -8.27
CA ASP A 11 23.54 -24.21 -8.05
C ASP A 11 23.13 -23.51 -9.37
N ASN A 12 23.95 -23.64 -10.42
CA ASN A 12 23.79 -23.07 -11.75
C ASN A 12 22.49 -23.45 -12.51
N ALA A 13 21.90 -24.63 -12.28
CA ALA A 13 20.71 -25.04 -13.04
C ALA A 13 19.45 -24.24 -12.65
N LEU A 14 19.28 -23.96 -11.36
CA LEU A 14 18.16 -23.17 -10.86
C LEU A 14 18.33 -21.69 -11.22
N GLU A 15 19.55 -21.16 -11.15
CA GLU A 15 19.85 -19.80 -11.59
C GLU A 15 19.54 -19.58 -13.08
N ALA A 16 19.91 -20.55 -13.93
CA ALA A 16 19.57 -20.53 -15.35
C ALA A 16 18.05 -20.57 -15.57
N ALA A 17 17.33 -21.41 -14.82
CA ALA A 17 15.87 -21.51 -14.89
C ALA A 17 15.19 -20.19 -14.46
N ILE A 18 15.64 -19.55 -13.38
CA ILE A 18 15.14 -18.24 -12.94
C ILE A 18 15.38 -17.19 -14.02
N THR A 19 16.59 -17.15 -14.57
CA THR A 19 16.99 -16.15 -15.58
C THR A 19 16.18 -16.29 -16.87
N ALA A 20 15.93 -17.53 -17.31
CA ALA A 20 15.15 -17.81 -18.51
C ALA A 20 13.64 -17.68 -18.31
N SER A 21 13.14 -17.89 -17.08
CA SER A 21 11.69 -17.88 -16.81
C SER A 21 11.07 -16.52 -17.11
N THR A 22 9.95 -16.55 -17.84
CA THR A 22 9.07 -15.40 -18.07
C THR A 22 7.82 -15.45 -17.19
N ASP A 23 7.72 -16.47 -16.32
CA ASP A 23 6.59 -16.67 -15.42
C ASP A 23 6.98 -16.27 -13.98
N PRO A 24 6.48 -15.12 -13.49
CA PRO A 24 6.69 -14.69 -12.11
C PRO A 24 6.15 -15.68 -11.08
N GLU A 25 5.10 -16.45 -11.41
CA GLU A 25 4.54 -17.44 -10.50
C GLU A 25 5.50 -18.61 -10.26
N ALA A 26 6.05 -19.17 -11.34
CA ALA A 26 7.06 -20.21 -11.25
C ALA A 26 8.25 -19.76 -10.38
N ILE A 27 8.75 -18.54 -10.60
CA ILE A 27 9.85 -17.98 -9.81
C ILE A 27 9.46 -17.87 -8.33
N TYR A 28 8.26 -17.34 -8.03
CA TYR A 28 7.74 -17.26 -6.66
C TYR A 28 7.68 -18.63 -5.99
N ARG A 29 7.12 -19.64 -6.69
CA ARG A 29 6.98 -21.01 -6.20
C ARG A 29 8.34 -21.64 -5.92
N TRP A 30 9.34 -21.46 -6.79
CA TRP A 30 10.70 -21.94 -6.54
C TRP A 30 11.30 -21.35 -5.27
N GLY A 31 11.14 -20.04 -5.03
CA GLY A 31 11.65 -19.43 -3.80
C GLY A 31 10.93 -19.85 -2.51
N ARG A 32 9.77 -20.51 -2.64
CA ARG A 32 9.03 -21.10 -1.51
C ARG A 32 9.43 -22.53 -1.21
N THR A 33 9.94 -23.29 -2.18
CA THR A 33 10.14 -24.74 -2.05
C THR A 33 11.60 -25.18 -2.15
N ALA A 34 12.46 -24.42 -2.85
CA ALA A 34 13.85 -24.81 -3.03
C ALA A 34 14.66 -24.58 -1.75
N GLN A 35 15.47 -25.59 -1.40
CA GLN A 35 16.33 -25.57 -0.21
C GLN A 35 17.43 -24.50 -0.29
N SER A 36 17.93 -24.23 -1.49
CA SER A 36 18.98 -23.24 -1.79
C SER A 36 18.56 -22.30 -2.92
N PHE A 37 17.52 -21.50 -2.68
CA PHE A 37 17.04 -20.53 -3.67
C PHE A 37 17.90 -19.25 -3.68
N PRO A 38 18.38 -18.78 -4.85
CA PRO A 38 19.10 -17.52 -4.94
C PRO A 38 18.12 -16.34 -4.86
N TRP A 39 17.75 -15.92 -3.64
CA TRP A 39 16.69 -14.94 -3.41
C TRP A 39 16.91 -13.61 -4.13
N ASP A 40 18.12 -13.07 -4.16
CA ASP A 40 18.42 -11.80 -4.83
C ASP A 40 18.16 -11.88 -6.34
N LEU A 41 18.58 -12.97 -6.99
CA LEU A 41 18.31 -13.22 -8.41
C LEU A 41 16.80 -13.37 -8.65
N GLY A 42 16.11 -14.10 -7.77
CA GLY A 42 14.66 -14.27 -7.82
C GLY A 42 13.93 -12.93 -7.71
N LEU A 43 14.26 -12.09 -6.72
CA LEU A 43 13.67 -10.76 -6.53
C LEU A 43 13.93 -9.87 -7.74
N LYS A 44 15.17 -9.83 -8.24
CA LYS A 44 15.54 -9.04 -9.42
C LYS A 44 14.75 -9.49 -10.65
N ARG A 45 14.55 -10.79 -10.82
CA ARG A 45 13.75 -11.32 -11.93
C ARG A 45 12.27 -11.00 -11.80
N LEU A 46 11.68 -11.17 -10.62
CA LEU A 46 10.29 -10.78 -10.35
C LEU A 46 10.07 -9.29 -10.65
N TYR A 47 11.01 -8.43 -10.24
CA TYR A 47 10.99 -7.01 -10.56
C TYR A 47 11.05 -6.75 -12.07
N ALA A 48 12.00 -7.37 -12.79
CA ALA A 48 12.16 -7.20 -14.23
C ALA A 48 10.91 -7.63 -15.04
N LEU A 49 10.14 -8.58 -14.52
CA LEU A 49 8.88 -9.03 -15.12
C LEU A 49 7.65 -8.22 -14.67
N GLY A 50 7.82 -7.17 -13.86
CA GLY A 50 6.70 -6.37 -13.35
C GLY A 50 5.83 -7.12 -12.32
N GLY A 51 6.35 -8.18 -11.71
CA GLY A 51 5.64 -9.07 -10.79
C GLY A 51 5.37 -8.48 -9.41
N ALA A 52 4.68 -7.35 -9.32
CA ALA A 52 4.41 -6.65 -8.04
C ALA A 52 3.72 -7.56 -7.00
N GLN A 53 2.76 -8.38 -7.42
CA GLN A 53 2.10 -9.34 -6.54
C GLN A 53 3.09 -10.35 -5.95
N TYR A 54 3.99 -10.84 -6.78
CA TYR A 54 4.95 -11.87 -6.40
C TYR A 54 6.08 -11.29 -5.55
N LEU A 55 6.48 -10.03 -5.77
CA LEU A 55 7.36 -9.30 -4.84
C LEU A 55 6.69 -9.12 -3.47
N CYS A 56 5.41 -8.73 -3.45
CA CYS A 56 4.65 -8.62 -2.21
C CYS A 56 4.57 -9.96 -1.47
N TRP A 57 4.33 -11.06 -2.19
CA TRP A 57 4.28 -12.40 -1.60
C TRP A 57 5.66 -12.91 -1.18
N ALA A 58 6.70 -12.64 -1.96
CA ALA A 58 8.08 -12.98 -1.65
C ALA A 58 8.53 -12.34 -0.33
N GLY A 59 8.31 -11.04 -0.13
CA GLY A 59 8.64 -10.36 1.12
C GLY A 59 7.89 -10.90 2.35
N ARG A 60 6.72 -11.52 2.16
CA ARG A 60 6.01 -12.22 3.25
C ARG A 60 6.52 -13.65 3.45
N GLY A 61 6.81 -14.34 2.35
CA GLY A 61 6.81 -15.79 2.29
C GLY A 61 8.18 -16.43 2.07
N TRP A 62 9.16 -15.74 1.54
CA TRP A 62 10.50 -16.30 1.33
C TRP A 62 11.34 -16.16 2.60
N ALA A 63 11.92 -17.26 3.06
CA ALA A 63 12.66 -17.29 4.33
C ALA A 63 13.95 -16.45 4.28
N GLY A 64 14.59 -16.36 3.12
CA GLY A 64 15.85 -15.62 2.91
C GLY A 64 15.71 -14.36 2.07
N ALA A 65 14.48 -13.86 1.82
CA ALA A 65 14.32 -12.61 1.08
C ALA A 65 14.82 -11.41 1.89
N ASP A 66 15.65 -10.58 1.26
CA ASP A 66 15.96 -9.26 1.79
C ASP A 66 14.76 -8.31 1.62
N LEU A 67 14.17 -7.92 2.73
CA LEU A 67 12.97 -7.08 2.76
C LEU A 67 13.24 -5.65 2.29
N ASP A 68 14.48 -5.16 2.40
CA ASP A 68 14.81 -3.82 1.91
C ASP A 68 14.83 -3.79 0.38
N THR A 69 15.47 -4.79 -0.24
CA THR A 69 15.42 -5.01 -1.69
C THR A 69 13.99 -5.28 -2.18
N CYS A 70 13.22 -6.12 -1.47
CA CYS A 70 11.80 -6.34 -1.81
C CYS A 70 11.02 -5.03 -1.83
N LEU A 71 11.16 -4.21 -0.79
CA LEU A 71 10.46 -2.94 -0.69
C LEU A 71 10.88 -1.99 -1.81
N THR A 72 12.19 -1.90 -2.07
CA THR A 72 12.73 -1.05 -3.14
C THR A 72 12.09 -1.39 -4.49
N TYR A 73 12.10 -2.67 -4.89
CA TYR A 73 11.47 -3.10 -6.14
C TYR A 73 9.96 -2.89 -6.15
N LEU A 74 9.28 -3.17 -5.04
CA LEU A 74 7.83 -3.00 -4.93
C LEU A 74 7.43 -1.53 -5.12
N LEU A 75 8.14 -0.60 -4.48
CA LEU A 75 7.90 0.84 -4.61
C LEU A 75 8.21 1.34 -6.03
N SER A 76 9.24 0.79 -6.68
CA SER A 76 9.57 1.10 -8.08
C SER A 76 8.50 0.67 -9.07
N LEU A 77 7.77 -0.43 -8.80
CA LEU A 77 6.66 -0.87 -9.65
C LEU A 77 5.38 -0.05 -9.49
N ARG A 78 5.30 0.81 -8.45
CA ARG A 78 4.26 1.83 -8.32
C ARG A 78 2.82 1.27 -8.35
N VAL A 79 2.59 0.07 -7.82
CA VAL A 79 1.25 -0.54 -7.72
C VAL A 79 0.68 -0.34 -6.30
N PRO A 80 -0.29 0.58 -6.07
CA PRO A 80 -0.75 0.97 -4.74
C PRO A 80 -1.23 -0.21 -3.88
N SER A 81 -1.99 -1.13 -4.48
CA SER A 81 -2.57 -2.28 -3.79
C SER A 81 -1.50 -3.16 -3.14
N HIS A 82 -0.42 -3.44 -3.86
CA HIS A 82 0.66 -4.28 -3.37
C HIS A 82 1.53 -3.57 -2.35
N ILE A 83 1.74 -2.26 -2.48
CA ILE A 83 2.41 -1.44 -1.45
C ILE A 83 1.59 -1.50 -0.15
N TYR A 84 0.27 -1.30 -0.24
CA TYR A 84 -0.64 -1.43 0.90
C TYR A 84 -0.55 -2.81 1.55
N HIS A 85 -0.67 -3.89 0.76
CA HIS A 85 -0.64 -5.25 1.27
C HIS A 85 0.71 -5.63 1.89
N ALA A 86 1.83 -5.11 1.39
CA ALA A 86 3.13 -5.31 2.02
C ALA A 86 3.16 -4.70 3.43
N GLY A 87 2.63 -3.48 3.60
CA GLY A 87 2.53 -2.82 4.92
C GLY A 87 1.64 -3.53 5.94
N ILE A 88 0.71 -4.38 5.48
CA ILE A 88 -0.13 -5.20 6.36
C ILE A 88 0.51 -6.55 6.68
N ASN A 89 1.18 -7.17 5.71
CA ASN A 89 1.52 -8.59 5.80
C ASN A 89 2.99 -8.88 6.10
N TRP A 90 3.89 -7.91 5.94
CA TRP A 90 5.32 -8.14 6.16
C TRP A 90 5.69 -8.02 7.64
N LYS A 91 6.58 -8.89 8.11
CA LYS A 91 7.07 -8.86 9.50
C LYS A 91 7.83 -7.57 9.82
N ARG A 92 8.54 -7.03 8.83
CA ARG A 92 9.23 -5.73 8.89
C ARG A 92 8.89 -4.96 7.62
N PHE A 93 8.32 -3.78 7.79
CA PHE A 93 7.95 -2.89 6.70
C PHE A 93 8.36 -1.47 7.04
N ASP A 94 9.04 -0.79 6.11
CA ASP A 94 9.44 0.60 6.30
C ASP A 94 8.32 1.55 5.84
N PHE A 95 7.42 1.86 6.78
CA PHE A 95 6.33 2.81 6.55
C PHE A 95 6.81 4.21 6.16
N ARG A 96 8.01 4.64 6.60
CA ARG A 96 8.54 5.97 6.29
C ARG A 96 8.92 6.06 4.82
N ARG A 97 9.50 4.99 4.26
CA ARG A 97 9.81 4.90 2.82
C ARG A 97 8.57 4.70 1.96
N ALA A 98 7.61 3.90 2.40
CA ALA A 98 6.47 3.52 1.57
C ALA A 98 5.38 4.60 1.47
N GLN A 99 5.11 5.33 2.56
CA GLN A 99 4.02 6.30 2.63
C GLN A 99 4.10 7.41 1.57
N PRO A 100 5.25 8.10 1.37
CA PRO A 100 5.35 9.15 0.36
C PRO A 100 5.04 8.63 -1.04
N VAL A 101 5.49 7.41 -1.36
CA VAL A 101 5.22 6.78 -2.66
C VAL A 101 3.73 6.51 -2.81
N LEU A 102 3.08 5.93 -1.80
CA LEU A 102 1.64 5.65 -1.84
C LEU A 102 0.81 6.94 -2.00
N MET A 103 1.17 8.01 -1.28
CA MET A 103 0.53 9.32 -1.36
C MET A 103 0.72 10.00 -2.72
N GLN A 104 1.86 9.77 -3.39
CA GLN A 104 2.13 10.26 -4.74
C GLN A 104 1.32 9.52 -5.81
N LEU A 105 1.03 8.23 -5.60
CA LEU A 105 0.21 7.45 -6.53
C LEU A 105 -1.26 7.89 -6.52
N ALA A 106 -1.69 8.56 -5.46
CA ALA A 106 -3.00 9.21 -5.37
C ALA A 106 -4.19 8.26 -5.60
N ASP A 107 -4.03 6.98 -5.28
CA ASP A 107 -5.15 6.04 -5.25
C ASP A 107 -5.94 6.24 -3.94
N PRO A 108 -7.18 6.73 -3.99
CA PRO A 108 -7.91 7.11 -2.79
C PRO A 108 -8.24 5.91 -1.90
N ALA A 109 -8.44 4.72 -2.49
CA ALA A 109 -8.77 3.53 -1.75
C ALA A 109 -7.59 3.10 -0.87
N PHE A 110 -6.40 3.00 -1.47
CA PHE A 110 -5.23 2.53 -0.74
C PHE A 110 -4.63 3.59 0.19
N ILE A 111 -4.80 4.89 -0.09
CA ILE A 111 -4.52 5.95 0.89
C ILE A 111 -5.42 5.79 2.12
N PHE A 112 -6.74 5.64 1.90
CA PHE A 112 -7.70 5.43 2.98
C PHE A 112 -7.36 4.18 3.81
N TYR A 113 -7.14 3.04 3.14
CA TYR A 113 -6.85 1.78 3.81
C TYR A 113 -5.53 1.83 4.59
N ALA A 114 -4.50 2.47 4.06
CA ALA A 114 -3.26 2.69 4.78
C ALA A 114 -3.51 3.47 6.09
N GLY A 115 -4.25 4.58 6.04
CA GLY A 115 -4.56 5.36 7.25
C GLY A 115 -5.48 4.67 8.26
N ALA A 116 -6.26 3.68 7.81
CA ALA A 116 -7.14 2.90 8.67
C ALA A 116 -6.43 1.69 9.31
N TYR A 117 -5.45 1.07 8.62
CA TYR A 117 -4.94 -0.24 9.00
C TYR A 117 -3.43 -0.36 9.13
N TRP A 118 -2.63 0.59 8.63
CA TRP A 118 -1.18 0.58 8.88
C TRP A 118 -0.88 0.95 10.33
N GLN A 119 0.16 0.32 10.90
CA GLN A 119 0.61 0.60 12.26
C GLN A 119 1.18 2.01 12.41
N VAL A 120 1.77 2.54 11.34
CA VAL A 120 2.32 3.90 11.29
C VAL A 120 1.77 4.59 10.06
N PHE A 121 1.09 5.71 10.27
CA PHE A 121 0.54 6.54 9.20
C PHE A 121 0.63 8.03 9.53
N ASP A 122 1.07 8.83 8.56
CA ASP A 122 1.07 10.28 8.60
C ASP A 122 -0.28 10.78 8.10
N TYR A 123 -1.19 11.04 9.04
CA TYR A 123 -2.54 11.51 8.76
C TYR A 123 -2.57 12.86 8.04
N ALA A 124 -1.59 13.75 8.29
CA ALA A 124 -1.57 15.05 7.63
C ALA A 124 -1.20 14.91 6.14
N ALA A 125 -0.14 14.16 5.84
CA ALA A 125 0.25 13.88 4.46
C ALA A 125 -0.80 13.02 3.73
N GLY A 126 -1.39 12.04 4.44
CA GLY A 126 -2.49 11.22 3.94
C GLY A 126 -3.74 12.04 3.60
N MET A 127 -4.12 12.98 4.47
CA MET A 127 -5.25 13.88 4.25
C MET A 127 -5.04 14.74 3.01
N ASN A 128 -3.86 15.35 2.89
CA ASN A 128 -3.49 16.14 1.72
C ASN A 128 -3.54 15.30 0.43
N ALA A 129 -3.08 14.05 0.48
CA ALA A 129 -3.15 13.13 -0.65
C ALA A 129 -4.59 12.79 -1.02
N LEU A 130 -5.43 12.50 -0.04
CA LEU A 130 -6.82 12.13 -0.27
C LEU A 130 -7.65 13.29 -0.83
N ILE A 131 -7.45 14.52 -0.33
CA ILE A 131 -8.08 15.74 -0.87
C ILE A 131 -7.75 15.91 -2.35
N ARG A 132 -6.50 15.66 -2.78
CA ARG A 132 -6.11 15.77 -4.20
C ARG A 132 -6.88 14.82 -5.10
N THR A 133 -7.28 13.66 -4.60
CA THR A 133 -8.08 12.69 -5.38
C THR A 133 -9.51 13.16 -5.60
N LYS A 134 -9.99 14.11 -4.78
CA LYS A 134 -11.38 14.57 -4.72
C LYS A 134 -12.41 13.45 -4.55
N SER A 135 -12.01 12.28 -4.06
CA SER A 135 -12.94 11.17 -3.86
C SER A 135 -13.80 11.40 -2.62
N ALA A 136 -15.04 11.82 -2.83
CA ALA A 136 -15.99 12.05 -1.75
C ALA A 136 -16.24 10.80 -0.89
N GLU A 137 -16.28 9.62 -1.51
CA GLU A 137 -16.40 8.33 -0.82
C GLU A 137 -15.29 8.15 0.22
N TYR A 138 -14.03 8.23 -0.22
CA TYR A 138 -12.92 7.92 0.66
C TYR A 138 -12.64 9.06 1.64
N LEU A 139 -12.95 10.31 1.31
CA LEU A 139 -12.97 11.41 2.27
C LEU A 139 -13.99 11.16 3.38
N TYR A 140 -15.22 10.77 3.04
CA TYR A 140 -16.24 10.40 4.03
C TYR A 140 -15.75 9.25 4.92
N ARG A 141 -15.25 8.16 4.33
CA ARG A 141 -14.76 6.97 5.04
C ARG A 141 -13.55 7.29 5.94
N ALA A 142 -12.63 8.13 5.49
CA ALA A 142 -11.51 8.57 6.31
C ALA A 142 -12.01 9.36 7.53
N GLY A 143 -12.99 10.25 7.37
CA GLY A 143 -13.58 10.98 8.49
C GLY A 143 -14.34 10.12 9.50
N THR A 144 -14.74 8.89 9.14
CA THR A 144 -15.32 7.95 10.11
C THR A 144 -14.23 7.21 10.89
N LEU A 145 -13.20 6.72 10.21
CA LEU A 145 -12.24 5.74 10.75
C LEU A 145 -10.89 6.30 11.19
N TRP A 146 -10.38 7.36 10.55
CA TRP A 146 -9.06 7.90 10.90
C TRP A 146 -9.07 8.55 12.28
N HIS A 147 -7.92 8.47 12.95
CA HIS A 147 -7.72 9.04 14.28
C HIS A 147 -7.66 10.58 14.23
N THR A 148 -6.96 11.12 13.24
CA THR A 148 -6.87 12.56 12.96
C THR A 148 -7.42 12.84 11.56
N PHE A 149 -8.33 13.80 11.46
CA PHE A 149 -9.02 14.12 10.21
C PHE A 149 -9.47 15.58 10.15
N ASP A 150 -9.28 16.22 9.00
CA ASP A 150 -9.73 17.59 8.75
C ASP A 150 -11.11 17.58 8.08
N TYR A 151 -12.14 17.64 8.91
CA TYR A 151 -13.54 17.63 8.46
C TYR A 151 -13.91 18.83 7.60
N ASP A 152 -13.31 20.00 7.84
CA ASP A 152 -13.64 21.23 7.13
C ASP A 152 -13.09 21.18 5.69
N ALA A 153 -11.83 20.78 5.54
CA ALA A 153 -11.23 20.58 4.22
C ALA A 153 -11.95 19.47 3.42
N ALA A 154 -12.28 18.34 4.06
CA ALA A 154 -13.01 17.27 3.38
C ALA A 154 -14.44 17.66 3.01
N TRP A 155 -15.16 18.35 3.90
CA TRP A 155 -16.54 18.76 3.63
C TRP A 155 -16.63 19.67 2.41
N ARG A 156 -15.71 20.63 2.25
CA ARG A 156 -15.68 21.50 1.04
C ARG A 156 -15.62 20.70 -0.26
N ILE A 157 -14.88 19.61 -0.28
CA ILE A 157 -14.77 18.75 -1.47
C ILE A 157 -16.06 17.94 -1.67
N ILE A 158 -16.58 17.33 -0.59
CA ILE A 158 -17.80 16.52 -0.64
C ILE A 158 -19.02 17.40 -1.01
N GLU A 159 -19.10 18.62 -0.50
CA GLU A 159 -20.18 19.56 -0.76
C GLU A 159 -20.17 20.08 -2.19
N ALA A 160 -18.99 20.35 -2.73
CA ALA A 160 -18.82 20.86 -4.10
C ALA A 160 -19.01 19.79 -5.18
N ASP A 161 -18.94 18.50 -4.84
CA ASP A 161 -19.11 17.40 -5.79
C ASP A 161 -20.60 17.06 -5.98
N PRO A 162 -21.18 17.33 -7.16
CA PRO A 162 -22.59 17.02 -7.42
C PRO A 162 -22.87 15.51 -7.36
N ALA A 163 -21.89 14.66 -7.69
CA ALA A 163 -22.04 13.21 -7.65
C ALA A 163 -21.94 12.63 -6.23
N ALA A 164 -21.59 13.44 -5.23
CA ALA A 164 -21.42 13.02 -3.84
C ALA A 164 -22.72 13.09 -3.00
N GLU A 165 -23.90 13.04 -3.62
CA GLU A 165 -25.19 13.11 -2.90
C GLU A 165 -25.28 12.06 -1.78
N ASP A 166 -24.99 10.80 -2.09
CA ASP A 166 -25.01 9.71 -1.11
C ASP A 166 -24.04 9.95 0.06
N TRP A 167 -22.86 10.50 -0.24
CA TRP A 167 -21.83 10.75 0.77
C TRP A 167 -22.16 11.96 1.64
N ARG A 168 -22.79 12.99 1.07
CA ARG A 168 -23.37 14.11 1.83
C ARG A 168 -24.47 13.62 2.77
N ALA A 169 -25.41 12.81 2.29
CA ALA A 169 -26.47 12.24 3.11
C ALA A 169 -25.91 11.38 4.27
N LYS A 170 -24.90 10.55 3.99
CA LYS A 170 -24.19 9.75 5.01
C LYS A 170 -23.45 10.64 6.03
N ALA A 171 -22.77 11.70 5.60
CA ALA A 171 -22.10 12.64 6.50
C ALA A 171 -23.10 13.34 7.44
N LEU A 172 -24.25 13.77 6.92
CA LEU A 172 -25.32 14.42 7.70
C LEU A 172 -26.03 13.49 8.70
N THR A 173 -25.82 12.18 8.60
CA THR A 173 -26.41 11.18 9.50
C THR A 173 -25.39 10.56 10.46
N HIS A 174 -24.12 10.49 10.07
CA HIS A 174 -23.06 9.89 10.89
C HIS A 174 -22.67 10.77 12.11
N PRO A 175 -22.62 10.25 13.35
CA PRO A 175 -22.40 11.06 14.56
C PRO A 175 -21.15 11.96 14.55
N LYS A 176 -19.97 11.41 14.18
CA LYS A 176 -18.71 12.18 14.10
C LYS A 176 -18.80 13.33 13.09
N TRP A 177 -19.37 13.05 11.92
CA TRP A 177 -19.52 14.02 10.84
C TRP A 177 -20.53 15.11 11.23
N ARG A 178 -21.70 14.74 11.76
CA ARG A 178 -22.70 15.70 12.24
C ARG A 178 -22.15 16.69 13.26
N ALA A 179 -21.39 16.18 14.24
CA ALA A 179 -20.77 17.02 15.26
C ALA A 179 -19.78 18.02 14.62
N ALA A 180 -18.93 17.55 13.71
CA ALA A 180 -17.97 18.40 13.01
C ALA A 180 -18.66 19.45 12.11
N LEU A 181 -19.67 19.06 11.32
CA LEU A 181 -20.41 19.97 10.44
C LEU A 181 -21.13 21.07 11.22
N LYS A 182 -21.72 20.72 12.38
CA LYS A 182 -22.31 21.71 13.28
C LYS A 182 -21.28 22.77 13.69
N GLN A 183 -20.08 22.34 14.06
CA GLN A 183 -18.99 23.26 14.43
C GLN A 183 -18.57 24.13 13.25
N ILE A 184 -18.37 23.54 12.07
CA ILE A 184 -18.00 24.24 10.83
C ILE A 184 -18.99 25.36 10.52
N TRP A 185 -20.30 25.09 10.59
CA TRP A 185 -21.34 26.08 10.33
C TRP A 185 -21.43 27.15 11.40
N GLN A 186 -21.26 26.80 12.68
CA GLN A 186 -21.21 27.78 13.77
C GLN A 186 -20.05 28.76 13.61
N ASP A 187 -18.88 28.27 13.22
CA ASP A 187 -17.70 29.11 12.99
C ASP A 187 -17.81 29.93 11.70
N ALA A 188 -18.50 29.42 10.68
CA ALA A 188 -18.84 30.21 9.49
C ALA A 188 -19.79 31.39 9.84
N TRP A 189 -20.84 31.12 10.62
CA TRP A 189 -21.81 32.15 11.03
C TRP A 189 -21.18 33.24 11.90
N LYS A 190 -20.28 32.87 12.83
CA LYS A 190 -19.54 33.85 13.64
C LYS A 190 -18.64 34.75 12.77
N ARG A 191 -17.98 34.19 11.76
CA ARG A 191 -17.11 34.95 10.84
C ARG A 191 -17.87 35.90 9.92
N SER A 192 -19.15 35.62 9.62
CA SER A 192 -19.96 36.50 8.77
C SER A 192 -20.64 37.62 9.55
N ASN A 193 -20.79 37.47 10.87
CA ASN A 193 -21.60 38.36 11.71
C ASN A 193 -20.80 39.05 12.85
N GLY A 194 -19.49 38.89 12.89
CA GLY A 194 -18.58 39.56 13.83
C GLY A 194 -17.53 40.35 13.10
#